data_AF-A0AAW5Z0H2-F1
#
_entry.id   AF-A0AAW5Z0H2-F1
#
_cell.length_a   1.000
_cell.length_b   1.000
_cell.length_c   1.000
_cell.angle_alpha   90.00
_cell.angle_beta   90.00
_cell.angle_gamma   90.00
#
_symmetry.space_group_name_H-M   'P 1'
#
loop_
_entity.id
_entity.type
_entity.pdbx_description
1 polymer ?
#
loop_
_entity_poly.entity_id
_entity_poly.type
_entity_poly.pdbx_seq_one_letter_code
_entity_poly.pdbx_strand_id
1 'polypeptide(L)' 'GKPGEPINPGKGSAVYPDGTDKAGLTDTVDRTISYKMSDGSKAPASVKDSLTFTASKEIDKVTGEVLSTEWSKNQDF' A
#
# COMPACT_ATOMS: atom_id res chain seq x y z
N GLY A 1 -4.26 -11.86 -1.16
CA GLY A 1 -5.30 -12.69 -0.54
C GLY A 1 -6.64 -12.02 -0.67
N LYS A 2 -7.70 -12.66 -0.17
CA LYS A 2 -8.99 -12.03 0.06
C LYS A 2 -9.31 -12.20 1.54
N PRO A 3 -9.25 -11.12 2.34
CA PRO A 3 -9.51 -11.18 3.77
C PRO A 3 -10.78 -11.96 4.10
N GLY A 4 -10.71 -12.81 5.11
CA GLY A 4 -11.82 -13.67 5.56
C GLY A 4 -12.05 -14.93 4.72
N GLU A 5 -11.50 -15.07 3.51
CA GLU A 5 -11.57 -16.34 2.77
C GLU A 5 -10.62 -17.39 3.39
N PRO A 6 -11.00 -18.68 3.41
CA PRO A 6 -10.13 -19.77 3.87
C PRO A 6 -8.82 -19.84 3.09
N ILE A 7 -7.70 -20.00 3.80
CA ILE A 7 -6.37 -20.19 3.20
C ILE A 7 -6.24 -21.61 2.63
N ASN A 8 -6.86 -22.61 3.26
CA ASN A 8 -6.94 -23.99 2.83
C ASN A 8 -8.39 -24.43 2.59
N PRO A 9 -8.62 -25.44 1.74
CA PRO A 9 -9.88 -26.14 1.69
C PRO A 9 -10.13 -26.91 3.01
N GLY A 10 -11.38 -26.93 3.48
CA GLY A 10 -11.81 -27.78 4.59
C GLY A 10 -12.31 -27.02 5.82
N LYS A 11 -13.02 -27.74 6.69
CA LYS A 11 -13.60 -27.17 7.92
C LYS A 11 -12.48 -26.81 8.90
N GLY A 12 -12.54 -25.59 9.44
CA GLY A 12 -11.56 -25.11 10.43
C GLY A 12 -10.26 -24.57 9.84
N SER A 13 -10.19 -24.35 8.51
CA SER A 13 -9.06 -23.61 7.93
C SER A 13 -8.97 -22.21 8.53
N ALA A 14 -7.73 -21.78 8.83
CA ALA A 14 -7.43 -20.38 9.00
C ALA A 14 -7.89 -19.57 7.77
N VAL A 15 -8.18 -18.29 8.00
CA VAL A 15 -8.62 -17.35 6.97
C VAL A 15 -7.54 -16.31 6.73
N TYR A 16 -7.52 -15.74 5.52
CA TYR A 16 -6.63 -14.63 5.24
C TYR A 16 -6.94 -13.44 6.18
N PRO A 17 -5.95 -12.88 6.88
CA PRO A 17 -6.14 -11.71 7.73
C PRO A 17 -6.57 -10.46 6.96
N ASP A 18 -7.02 -9.46 7.70
CA ASP A 18 -7.32 -8.14 7.17
C ASP A 18 -6.09 -7.48 6.53
N GLY A 19 -6.33 -6.72 5.47
CA GLY A 19 -5.29 -6.03 4.70
C GLY A 19 -4.35 -6.98 3.95
N THR A 20 -4.80 -8.19 3.62
CA THR A 20 -4.11 -9.09 2.67
C THR A 20 -4.60 -8.92 1.24
N ASP A 21 -5.62 -8.09 1.03
CA ASP A 21 -6.08 -7.69 -0.29
C ASP A 21 -5.14 -6.66 -0.93
N LYS A 22 -5.41 -6.34 -2.20
CA LYS A 22 -4.57 -5.40 -2.94
C LYS A 22 -4.52 -4.02 -2.26
N ALA A 23 -5.65 -3.55 -1.72
CA ALA A 23 -5.72 -2.24 -1.07
C ALA A 23 -4.88 -2.21 0.22
N GLY A 24 -4.95 -3.24 1.07
CA GLY A 24 -4.13 -3.31 2.27
C GLY A 24 -2.64 -3.55 2.03
N LEU A 25 -2.26 -3.94 0.80
CA LEU A 25 -0.87 -4.18 0.38
C LEU A 25 -0.33 -3.10 -0.57
N THR A 26 -1.04 -2.00 -0.76
CA THR A 26 -0.62 -0.88 -1.62
C THR A 26 -0.80 0.42 -0.87
N ASP A 27 0.21 1.29 -0.90
CA ASP A 27 0.10 2.66 -0.41
C ASP A 27 0.65 3.63 -1.45
N THR A 28 0.03 4.80 -1.58
CA THR A 28 0.38 5.79 -2.59
C THR A 28 0.61 7.14 -1.92
N VAL A 29 1.78 7.73 -2.18
CA VAL A 29 2.17 9.03 -1.66
C VAL A 29 2.25 10.02 -2.81
N ASP A 30 1.45 11.09 -2.73
CA ASP A 30 1.39 12.13 -3.74
C ASP A 30 2.16 13.39 -3.31
N ARG A 31 2.98 13.93 -4.22
CA ARG A 31 3.68 15.21 -4.06
C ARG A 31 3.08 16.24 -5.02
N THR A 32 2.64 17.38 -4.50
CA THR A 32 2.22 18.53 -5.32
C THR A 32 3.13 19.73 -5.06
N ILE A 33 3.79 20.23 -6.10
CA ILE A 33 4.66 21.41 -6.05
C ILE A 33 3.88 22.60 -6.61
N SER A 34 3.61 23.58 -5.75
CA SER A 34 2.93 24.83 -6.12
C SER A 34 3.91 25.99 -6.16
N TYR A 35 3.81 26.82 -7.18
CA TYR A 35 4.65 28.00 -7.36
C TYR A 35 3.91 29.26 -6.89
N LYS A 36 4.67 30.23 -6.36
CA LYS A 36 4.16 31.56 -6.02
C LYS A 36 5.15 32.61 -6.53
N MET A 37 4.63 33.60 -7.26
CA MET A 37 5.42 34.73 -7.75
C MET A 37 5.45 35.83 -6.67
N SER A 38 6.62 36.41 -6.43
CA SER A 38 6.82 37.45 -5.42
C SER A 38 6.10 38.76 -5.77
N ASP A 39 5.92 39.03 -7.06
CA ASP A 39 5.21 40.20 -7.60
C ASP A 39 3.68 40.06 -7.63
N GLY A 40 3.14 38.91 -7.17
CA GLY A 40 1.71 38.62 -7.18
C GLY A 40 1.13 38.27 -8.55
N SER A 41 1.96 38.17 -9.59
CA SER A 41 1.54 37.71 -10.91
C SER A 41 1.12 36.23 -10.89
N LYS A 42 0.46 35.79 -11.98
CA LYS A 42 -0.02 34.42 -12.09
C LYS A 42 1.16 33.45 -12.10
N ALA A 43 1.18 32.55 -11.13
CA ALA A 43 2.16 31.49 -11.06
C ALA A 43 1.96 30.44 -12.18
N PRO A 44 3.03 29.72 -12.57
CA PRO A 44 2.94 28.54 -13.43
C PRO A 44 2.03 27.45 -12.86
N ALA A 45 1.66 26.48 -13.70
CA ALA A 45 0.92 25.31 -13.27
C ALA A 45 1.73 24.49 -12.24
N SER A 46 1.04 23.87 -11.28
CA SER A 46 1.65 22.99 -10.29
C SER A 46 2.18 21.70 -10.93
N VAL A 47 3.27 21.16 -10.39
CA VAL A 47 3.75 19.80 -10.71
C VAL A 47 3.13 18.81 -9.75
N LYS A 48 2.76 17.63 -10.23
CA LYS A 48 2.22 16.52 -9.43
C LYS A 48 3.00 15.25 -9.72
N ASP A 49 3.54 14.65 -8.67
CA ASP A 49 4.25 13.37 -8.71
C ASP A 49 3.57 12.39 -7.76
N SER A 50 3.75 11.09 -8.00
CA SER A 50 3.17 10.03 -7.18
C SER A 50 4.15 8.87 -7.07
N LEU A 51 4.31 8.34 -5.86
CA LEU A 51 5.06 7.13 -5.58
C LEU A 51 4.13 6.06 -5.03
N THR A 52 4.25 4.84 -5.51
CA THR A 52 3.43 3.71 -5.04
C THR A 52 4.33 2.68 -4.39
N PHE A 53 4.00 2.34 -3.14
CA PHE A 53 4.63 1.30 -2.35
C PHE A 53 3.74 0.07 -2.31
N THR A 54 4.37 -1.11 -2.31
CA THR A 54 3.66 -2.39 -2.22
C THR A 54 4.25 -3.22 -1.10
N ALA A 55 3.41 -3.93 -0.36
CA ALA A 55 3.82 -4.86 0.68
C ALA A 55 3.62 -6.33 0.27
N SER A 56 4.50 -7.19 0.73
CA SER A 56 4.29 -8.64 0.77
C SER A 56 4.11 -9.10 2.21
N LYS A 57 3.15 -9.99 2.46
CA LYS A 57 2.94 -10.61 3.77
C LYS A 57 3.24 -12.11 3.69
N GLU A 58 3.98 -12.60 4.68
CA GLU A 58 4.13 -14.04 4.93
C GLU A 58 3.14 -14.46 6.01
N ILE A 59 2.40 -15.54 5.79
CA ILE A 59 1.31 -15.98 6.67
C ILE A 59 1.49 -17.46 6.98
N ASP A 60 1.40 -17.83 8.26
CA ASP A 60 1.32 -19.22 8.68
C ASP A 60 0.01 -19.82 8.16
N LYS A 61 0.13 -20.85 7.32
CA LYS A 61 -1.02 -21.45 6.64
C LYS A 61 -1.97 -22.20 7.58
N VAL A 62 -1.50 -22.60 8.76
CA VAL A 62 -2.23 -23.39 9.75
C VAL A 62 -2.97 -22.47 10.71
N THR A 63 -2.29 -21.46 11.26
CA THR A 63 -2.86 -20.55 12.27
C THR A 63 -3.49 -19.30 11.66
N GLY A 64 -3.05 -18.89 10.46
CA GLY A 64 -3.43 -17.62 9.84
C GLY A 64 -2.67 -16.41 10.39
N GLU A 65 -1.68 -16.62 11.26
CA GLU A 65 -0.86 -15.55 11.81
C GLU A 65 0.03 -14.93 10.74
N VAL A 66 0.17 -13.60 10.77
CA VAL A 66 1.11 -12.89 9.91
C VAL A 66 2.50 -13.00 10.52
N LEU A 67 3.42 -13.66 9.81
CA LEU A 67 4.79 -13.89 10.25
C LEU A 67 5.70 -12.70 9.92
N SER A 68 5.48 -12.05 8.78
CA SER A 68 6.24 -10.88 8.35
C SER A 68 5.42 -9.99 7.41
N THR A 69 5.81 -8.71 7.33
CA THR A 69 5.31 -7.75 6.34
C THR A 69 6.48 -6.95 5.83
N GLU A 70 6.75 -7.08 4.53
CA GLU A 70 7.89 -6.43 3.88
C GLU A 70 7.39 -5.43 2.84
N TRP A 71 7.76 -4.16 3.00
CA TRP A 71 7.43 -3.11 2.04
C TRP A 71 8.50 -3.01 0.94
N SER A 72 8.09 -2.55 -0.23
CA SER A 72 9.01 -2.17 -1.31
C SER A 72 10.06 -1.17 -0.82
N LYS A 73 11.25 -1.20 -1.42
CA LYS A 73 12.33 -0.27 -1.09
C LYS A 73 11.90 1.19 -1.21
N ASN A 74 12.64 2.04 -0.49
CA ASN A 74 12.51 3.49 -0.62
C ASN A 74 12.62 3.92 -2.10
N GLN A 75 11.82 4.93 -2.44
CA GLN A 75 11.78 5.55 -3.75
C GLN A 75 12.05 7.04 -3.57
N ASP A 76 12.61 7.66 -4.61
CA ASP A 76 12.86 9.09 -4.64
C ASP A 76 11.81 9.75 -5.54
N PHE A 77 11.39 10.96 -5.13
CA PHE A 77 10.52 11.80 -5.94
C PHE A 77 11.31 12.75 -6.83
#